data_AF-A0A2M8DTL7-F1
#
_entry.id   AF-A0A2M8DTL7-F1
#
_cell.length_a   1.000
_cell.length_b   1.000
_cell.length_c   1.000
_cell.angle_alpha   90.00
_cell.angle_beta   90.00
_cell.angle_gamma   90.00
#
_symmetry.space_group_name_H-M   'P 1'
#
loop_
_entity.id
_entity.type
_entity.pdbx_description
1 polymer ?
#
loop_
_entity_poly.entity_id
_entity_poly.type
_entity_poly.pdbx_seq_one_letter_code
_entity_poly.pdbx_strand_id
1 'polypeptide(L)'
;ALIERKFEQYYRSTPFRQATLLKRQSEGRRDDEYLFSALTNPQRISPWLDILHAHQVPLAGIYSVPNISASLLKGIESEHILLLTWEKRAGLRQTYFHNKRLHFSRLIPLNGDGNLIDAVTAETPRTEQYLKSLSLPPAGEVLDVYILCHPVDREQFQARLGNERDLNYHYLDLNEFAHRYKFKHEFVDSDSTPLLLDQLARKTPGAHYGNSEHTHYYLLWQLRRILYIIAAAIALTGLLWSALAYWKGERYALEAEPIKQQTESTRAQVQGIQRQFANTRVPAGDMKAAVLLARPLSQYSPMPQEILFELSAVLDDFPRITVNKLAWQASAADAPPSPYPAQVITFDGAVSEFGTSQRNALDYVDRFQRALVQHGYAVSATALPLDVSSKGSISGQATDEAASGQFTLKIIWRHPS
;
A
#
# COMPACT_ATOMS: atom_id res chain seq x y z
N ALA A 1 40.13 16.98 25.12
CA ALA A 1 40.82 17.09 26.42
C ALA A 1 42.18 17.78 26.32
N LEU A 2 43.16 17.26 25.56
CA LEU A 2 44.52 17.84 25.52
C LEU A 2 44.59 19.23 24.86
N ILE A 3 43.91 19.44 23.73
CA ILE A 3 43.83 20.73 23.02
C ILE A 3 43.22 21.80 23.94
N GLU A 4 42.12 21.47 24.61
CA GLU A 4 41.46 22.38 25.56
C GLU A 4 42.39 22.83 26.68
N ARG A 5 43.15 21.90 27.26
CA ARG A 5 44.16 22.22 28.27
C ARG A 5 45.24 23.18 27.73
N LYS A 6 45.64 23.01 26.47
CA LYS A 6 46.61 23.91 25.82
C LYS A 6 46.03 25.29 25.55
N PHE A 7 44.75 25.40 25.23
CA PHE A 7 44.07 26.68 25.15
C PHE A 7 44.01 27.40 26.50
N GLU A 8 43.68 26.69 27.58
CA GLU A 8 43.71 27.28 28.92
C GLU A 8 45.12 27.70 29.36
N GLN A 9 46.16 27.02 28.86
CA GLN A 9 47.56 27.38 29.12
C GLN A 9 47.99 28.63 28.35
N TYR A 10 47.70 28.71 27.04
CA TYR A 10 48.22 29.78 26.17
C TYR A 10 47.28 30.98 26.03
N TYR A 11 45.96 30.75 26.04
CA TYR A 11 44.94 31.72 25.65
C TYR A 11 43.71 31.68 26.58
N ARG A 12 43.95 31.82 27.88
CA ARG A 12 42.89 31.79 28.91
C ARG A 12 41.89 32.94 28.81
N SER A 13 42.33 34.10 28.34
CA SER A 13 41.57 35.35 28.39
C SER A 13 40.68 35.62 27.17
N THR A 14 40.64 34.72 26.19
CA THR A 14 39.90 34.95 24.95
C THR A 14 39.10 33.73 24.52
N PRO A 15 37.82 33.90 24.14
CA PRO A 15 37.02 32.83 23.53
C PRO A 15 37.39 32.59 22.07
N PHE A 16 38.11 33.53 21.44
CA PHE A 16 38.47 33.49 20.02
C PHE A 16 39.80 32.77 19.82
N ARG A 17 39.77 31.44 19.94
CA ARG A 17 40.95 30.57 19.89
C ARG A 17 40.75 29.41 18.92
N GLN A 18 41.84 28.99 18.29
CA GLN A 18 41.84 27.99 17.23
C GLN A 18 43.10 27.13 17.30
N ALA A 19 42.94 25.84 17.02
CA ALA A 19 44.02 24.88 16.87
C ALA A 19 43.91 24.24 15.49
N THR A 20 44.98 24.32 14.70
CA THR A 20 45.05 23.74 13.36
C THR A 20 46.11 22.66 13.36
N LEU A 21 45.76 21.44 12.93
CA LEU A 21 46.73 20.37 12.72
C LEU A 21 47.59 20.75 11.50
N LEU A 22 48.90 20.91 11.69
CA LEU A 22 49.84 21.24 10.63
C LEU A 22 50.33 19.96 9.95
N LYS A 23 50.83 19.02 10.74
CA LYS A 23 51.44 17.79 10.25
C LYS A 23 51.23 16.68 11.27
N ARG A 24 51.14 15.45 10.78
CA ARG A 24 51.40 14.27 11.58
C ARG A 24 52.76 13.71 11.18
N GLN A 25 53.64 13.53 12.15
CA GLN A 25 54.97 12.96 11.90
C GLN A 25 54.82 11.55 11.33
N SER A 26 55.59 11.24 10.28
CA SER A 26 55.56 9.92 9.62
C SER A 26 56.38 8.88 10.37
N GLU A 27 57.43 9.33 11.05
CA GLU A 27 58.41 8.52 11.76
C GLU A 27 58.31 8.68 13.28
N GLY A 28 58.88 7.72 14.02
CA GLY A 28 58.84 7.70 15.49
C GLY A 28 57.45 7.45 16.05
N ARG A 29 57.07 8.18 17.12
CA ARG A 29 55.76 8.04 17.78
C ARG A 29 54.59 8.56 16.93
N ARG A 30 54.87 9.19 15.78
CA ARG A 30 53.89 9.81 14.86
C ARG A 30 53.02 10.86 15.54
N ASP A 31 53.70 11.77 16.23
CA ASP A 31 53.06 12.87 16.95
C ASP A 31 52.41 13.88 16.00
N ASP A 32 51.34 14.50 16.49
CA ASP A 32 50.62 15.55 15.79
C ASP A 32 51.20 16.93 16.15
N GLU A 33 51.58 17.68 15.13
CA GLU A 33 52.05 19.06 15.25
C GLU A 33 50.87 20.02 15.03
N TYR A 34 50.56 20.83 16.05
CA TYR A 34 49.45 21.76 16.04
C TYR A 34 49.92 23.21 16.11
N LEU A 35 49.29 24.08 15.30
CA LEU A 35 49.36 25.53 15.44
C LEU A 35 48.23 26.02 16.34
N PHE A 36 48.58 26.65 17.46
CA PHE A 36 47.64 27.31 18.35
C PHE A 36 47.65 28.82 18.08
N SER A 37 46.50 29.39 17.73
CA SER A 37 46.35 30.84 17.49
C SER A 37 45.08 31.38 18.16
N ALA A 38 45.09 32.67 18.51
CA ALA A 38 43.94 33.32 19.13
C ALA A 38 43.92 34.83 18.87
N LEU A 39 42.74 35.43 19.02
CA LEU A 39 42.58 36.89 19.05
C LEU A 39 42.72 37.35 20.50
N THR A 40 43.88 37.89 20.86
CA THR A 40 44.23 38.23 22.25
C THR A 40 43.49 39.46 22.79
N ASN A 41 42.95 40.30 21.92
CA ASN A 41 42.20 41.51 22.27
C ASN A 41 40.73 41.41 21.80
N PRO A 42 39.89 40.56 22.44
CA PRO A 42 38.51 40.31 22.02
C PRO A 42 37.67 41.60 21.95
N GLN A 43 37.93 42.55 22.85
CA GLN A 43 37.21 43.83 22.95
C GLN A 43 37.22 44.66 21.65
N ARG A 44 38.19 44.45 20.75
CA ARG A 44 38.24 45.16 19.46
C ARG A 44 37.14 44.73 18.50
N ILE A 45 36.67 43.49 18.61
CA ILE A 45 35.67 42.91 17.70
C ILE A 45 34.34 42.65 18.38
N SER A 46 34.31 42.51 19.71
CA SER A 46 33.09 42.25 20.48
C SER A 46 31.93 43.19 20.13
N PRO A 47 32.11 44.54 20.04
CA PRO A 47 30.99 45.42 19.70
C PRO A 47 30.32 45.09 18.36
N TRP A 48 31.11 44.66 17.38
CA TRP A 48 30.60 44.26 16.06
C TRP A 48 29.84 42.94 16.15
N LEU A 49 30.40 41.98 16.88
CA LEU A 49 29.78 40.68 17.10
C LEU A 49 28.48 40.78 17.87
N ASP A 50 28.42 41.65 18.88
CA ASP A 50 27.23 41.90 19.69
C ASP A 50 26.10 42.49 18.85
N ILE A 51 26.42 43.45 17.96
CA ILE A 51 25.44 44.03 17.02
C ILE A 51 24.93 42.97 16.04
N LEU A 52 25.83 42.17 15.44
CA LEU A 52 25.45 41.10 14.53
C LEU A 52 24.56 40.06 15.23
N HIS A 53 24.88 39.72 16.47
CA HIS A 53 24.11 38.78 17.27
C HIS A 53 22.73 39.33 17.64
N ALA A 54 22.64 40.61 18.06
CA ALA A 54 21.39 41.27 18.40
C ALA A 54 20.41 41.33 17.22
N HIS A 55 20.95 41.48 15.99
CA HIS A 55 20.17 41.46 14.75
C HIS A 55 20.04 40.05 14.12
N GLN A 56 20.47 39.00 14.82
CA GLN A 56 20.40 37.60 14.35
C GLN A 56 21.06 37.40 12.97
N VAL A 57 22.10 38.18 12.67
CA VAL A 57 22.80 38.11 11.39
C VAL A 57 23.58 36.78 11.33
N PRO A 58 23.44 36.00 10.25
CA PRO A 58 24.12 34.71 10.13
C PRO A 58 25.62 34.90 9.88
N LEU A 59 26.41 34.99 10.95
CA LEU A 59 27.87 35.07 10.90
C LEU A 59 28.48 33.70 10.60
N ALA A 60 29.08 33.56 9.41
CA ALA A 60 29.70 32.31 8.97
C ALA A 60 30.97 31.94 9.75
N GLY A 61 31.75 32.93 10.18
CA GLY A 61 32.99 32.71 10.92
C GLY A 61 33.83 33.97 11.06
N ILE A 62 34.90 33.87 11.85
CA ILE A 62 35.87 34.94 12.08
C ILE A 62 37.22 34.46 11.54
N TYR A 63 37.72 35.10 10.49
CA TYR A 63 38.90 34.62 9.76
C TYR A 63 40.05 35.62 9.89
N SER A 64 41.28 35.11 9.92
CA SER A 64 42.49 35.93 9.85
C SER A 64 43.11 35.87 8.46
N VAL A 65 43.65 37.01 8.01
CA VAL A 65 44.37 37.13 6.72
C VAL A 65 45.45 36.06 6.53
N PRO A 66 46.30 35.72 7.52
CA PRO A 66 47.33 34.69 7.36
C PRO A 66 46.75 33.33 6.96
N ASN A 67 45.63 32.91 7.55
CA ASN A 67 44.96 31.65 7.20
C ASN A 67 44.40 31.65 5.77
N ILE A 68 43.93 32.81 5.30
CA ILE A 68 43.37 32.96 3.95
C ILE A 68 44.49 32.96 2.90
N SER A 69 45.61 33.62 3.22
CA SER A 69 46.72 33.86 2.28
C SER A 69 47.48 32.62 1.83
N ALA A 70 47.35 31.48 2.54
CA ALA A 70 48.00 30.22 2.18
C ALA A 70 47.63 29.74 0.75
N SER A 71 46.42 30.05 0.29
CA SER A 71 45.94 29.66 -1.04
C SER A 71 46.67 30.37 -2.18
N LEU A 72 47.26 31.54 -1.91
CA LEU A 72 48.03 32.33 -2.87
C LEU A 72 49.35 31.66 -3.23
N LEU A 73 49.87 30.78 -2.36
CA LEU A 73 51.12 30.07 -2.56
C LEU A 73 50.97 28.79 -3.40
N LYS A 74 49.79 28.54 -3.97
CA LYS A 74 49.54 27.37 -4.80
C LYS A 74 50.37 27.46 -6.09
N GLY A 75 51.28 26.49 -6.26
CA GLY A 75 52.17 26.41 -7.44
C GLY A 75 53.59 26.93 -7.18
N ILE A 76 53.86 27.49 -5.99
CA ILE A 76 55.21 27.84 -5.56
C ILE A 76 55.88 26.60 -4.96
N GLU A 77 57.14 26.32 -5.29
CA GLU A 77 57.86 25.12 -4.82
C GLU A 77 58.74 25.35 -3.60
N SER A 78 59.02 26.61 -3.24
CA SER A 78 59.81 26.99 -2.08
C SER A 78 59.27 26.42 -0.76
N GLU A 79 60.19 25.92 0.07
CA GLU A 79 59.87 25.38 1.40
C GLU A 79 59.69 26.49 2.44
N HIS A 80 60.58 27.49 2.44
CA HIS A 80 60.57 28.62 3.36
C HIS A 80 60.12 29.89 2.65
N ILE A 81 58.86 30.26 2.87
CA ILE A 81 58.22 31.37 2.19
C ILE A 81 57.87 32.46 3.18
N LEU A 82 58.30 33.70 2.91
CA LEU A 82 57.78 34.89 3.56
C LEU A 82 56.88 35.66 2.59
N LEU A 83 55.57 35.56 2.78
CA LEU A 83 54.58 36.28 1.98
C LEU A 83 54.34 37.67 2.56
N LEU A 84 54.53 38.69 1.72
CA LEU A 84 54.26 40.09 2.02
C LEU A 84 52.96 40.53 1.34
N THR A 85 51.98 40.94 2.14
CA THR A 85 50.73 41.54 1.67
C THR A 85 50.58 42.94 2.24
N TRP A 86 50.09 43.87 1.43
CA TRP A 86 49.74 45.20 1.90
C TRP A 86 48.23 45.36 1.98
N GLU A 87 47.76 45.83 3.13
CA GLU A 87 46.35 46.11 3.39
C GLU A 87 46.22 47.62 3.63
N LYS A 88 45.66 48.37 2.67
CA LYS A 88 45.71 49.84 2.63
C LYS A 88 45.29 50.55 3.90
N ARG A 89 44.35 49.97 4.66
CA ARG A 89 43.82 50.52 5.92
C ARG A 89 44.37 49.87 7.19
N ALA A 90 45.32 48.94 7.06
CA ALA A 90 45.90 48.21 8.18
C ALA A 90 47.43 48.28 8.21
N GLY A 91 48.11 47.97 7.11
CA GLY A 91 49.57 48.05 7.01
C GLY A 91 50.19 46.92 6.20
N LEU A 92 51.49 46.71 6.41
CA LEU A 92 52.28 45.65 5.78
C LEU A 92 52.21 44.40 6.65
N ARG A 93 51.74 43.30 6.07
CA ARG A 93 51.71 42.00 6.72
C ARG A 93 52.79 41.10 6.15
N GLN A 94 53.53 40.47 7.06
CA GLN A 94 54.55 39.49 6.74
C GLN A 94 54.12 38.15 7.35
N THR A 95 53.90 37.16 6.49
CA THR A 95 53.39 35.85 6.88
C THR A 95 54.36 34.78 6.43
N TYR A 96 54.92 34.05 7.39
CA TYR A 96 55.88 32.99 7.13
C TYR A 96 55.18 31.63 7.06
N PHE A 97 55.52 30.92 6.00
CA PHE A 97 55.07 29.57 5.71
C PHE A 97 56.26 28.62 5.62
N HIS A 98 56.11 27.45 6.23
CA HIS A 98 57.00 26.31 6.06
C HIS A 98 56.23 25.20 5.36
N ASN A 99 56.69 24.74 4.20
CA ASN A 99 55.97 23.76 3.39
C ASN A 99 54.50 24.14 3.15
N LYS A 100 54.27 25.43 2.81
CA LYS A 100 52.93 26.03 2.60
C LYS A 100 51.99 26.00 3.82
N ARG A 101 52.51 25.70 5.00
CA ARG A 101 51.77 25.72 6.27
C ARG A 101 52.12 26.98 7.04
N LEU A 102 51.12 27.61 7.64
CA LEU A 102 51.31 28.84 8.40
C LEU A 102 52.07 28.55 9.70
N HIS A 103 53.14 29.29 9.97
CA HIS A 103 53.88 29.20 11.24
C HIS A 103 53.93 30.54 11.98
N PHE A 104 54.04 31.65 11.24
CA PHE A 104 54.16 32.97 11.84
C PHE A 104 53.47 34.04 10.98
N SER A 105 52.93 35.06 11.63
CA SER A 105 52.47 36.27 10.93
C SER A 105 52.62 37.49 11.83
N ARG A 106 53.01 38.61 11.22
CA ARG A 106 53.11 39.91 11.87
C ARG A 106 52.48 40.97 10.97
N LEU A 107 51.72 41.87 11.59
CA LEU A 107 51.21 43.08 10.95
C LEU A 107 52.03 44.27 11.45
N ILE A 108 52.53 45.06 10.52
CA ILE A 108 53.28 46.28 10.75
C ILE A 108 52.38 47.42 10.30
N PRO A 109 51.84 48.22 11.23
CA PRO A 109 50.92 49.28 10.87
C PRO A 109 51.66 50.33 10.04
N LEU A 110 51.09 50.69 8.89
CA LEU A 110 51.58 51.80 8.08
C LEU A 110 50.60 52.95 8.27
N ASN A 111 51.06 54.00 8.94
CA ASN A 111 50.31 55.26 8.99
C ASN A 111 50.29 55.84 7.57
N GLY A 112 49.20 56.51 7.17
CA GLY A 112 48.84 56.80 5.77
C GLY A 112 49.90 57.45 4.87
N ASP A 113 50.96 58.05 5.43
CA ASP A 113 52.06 58.69 4.71
C ASP A 113 53.33 57.82 4.58
N GLY A 114 53.31 56.59 5.14
CA GLY A 114 54.44 55.66 5.08
C GLY A 114 54.58 55.02 3.70
N ASN A 115 55.72 55.23 3.05
CA ASN A 115 56.06 54.57 1.80
C ASN A 115 56.19 53.06 2.01
N LEU A 116 55.35 52.28 1.30
CA LEU A 116 55.33 50.82 1.36
C LEU A 116 56.71 50.21 1.11
N ILE A 117 57.47 50.77 0.18
CA ILE A 117 58.79 50.25 -0.19
C ILE A 117 59.78 50.43 0.96
N ASP A 118 59.79 51.60 1.60
CA ASP A 118 60.65 51.87 2.76
C ASP A 118 60.33 50.91 3.92
N ALA A 119 59.05 50.63 4.15
CA ALA A 119 58.63 49.66 5.15
C ALA A 119 59.10 48.24 4.83
N VAL A 120 58.97 47.80 3.58
CA VAL A 120 59.44 46.47 3.15
C VAL A 120 60.96 46.36 3.30
N THR A 121 61.71 47.36 2.85
CA THR A 121 63.19 47.36 2.94
C THR A 121 63.66 47.35 4.39
N ALA A 122 63.01 48.10 5.29
CA ALA A 122 63.42 48.17 6.69
C ALA A 122 63.01 46.94 7.52
N GLU A 123 61.82 46.37 7.26
CA GLU A 123 61.23 45.36 8.14
C GLU A 123 61.47 43.92 7.69
N THR A 124 61.75 43.67 6.40
CA THR A 124 62.00 42.30 5.91
C THR A 124 63.25 41.67 6.53
N PRO A 125 64.42 42.35 6.59
CA PRO A 125 65.61 41.80 7.25
C PRO A 125 65.41 41.57 8.75
N ARG A 126 64.64 42.45 9.43
CA ARG A 126 64.30 42.30 10.86
C ARG A 126 63.48 41.04 11.11
N THR A 127 62.50 40.78 10.25
CA THR A 127 61.67 39.58 10.33
C THR A 127 62.46 38.33 10.00
N GLU A 128 63.34 38.36 9.00
CA GLU A 128 64.26 37.26 8.70
C GLU A 128 65.16 36.92 9.91
N GLN A 129 65.80 37.92 10.52
CA GLN A 129 66.62 37.72 11.73
C GLN A 129 65.80 37.13 12.88
N TYR A 130 64.56 37.59 13.06
CA TYR A 130 63.65 37.05 14.06
C TYR A 130 63.29 35.58 13.78
N LEU A 131 62.96 35.24 12.53
CA LEU A 131 62.65 33.86 12.12
C LEU A 131 63.85 32.93 12.33
N LYS A 132 65.07 33.39 12.02
CA LYS A 132 66.32 32.68 12.32
C LYS A 132 66.51 32.45 13.83
N SER A 133 66.19 33.46 14.66
CA SER A 133 66.28 33.33 16.13
C SER A 133 65.32 32.28 16.70
N LEU A 134 64.21 32.01 16.01
CA LEU A 134 63.27 30.94 16.33
C LEU A 134 63.63 29.59 15.71
N SER A 135 64.75 29.51 14.97
CA SER A 135 65.15 28.33 14.19
C SER A 135 64.06 27.82 13.25
N LEU A 136 63.25 28.74 12.70
CA LEU A 136 62.18 28.38 11.77
C LEU A 136 62.74 28.03 10.39
N PRO A 137 63.46 28.93 9.69
CA PRO A 137 64.45 28.55 8.69
C PRO A 137 65.72 28.01 9.40
N PRO A 138 66.18 26.80 9.08
CA PRO A 138 67.48 26.30 9.53
C PRO A 138 68.65 27.15 9.01
N ALA A 139 69.79 27.07 9.70
CA ALA A 139 70.99 27.80 9.29
C ALA A 139 71.48 27.33 7.91
N GLY A 140 71.69 28.27 6.99
CA GLY A 140 72.14 28.00 5.62
C GLY A 140 71.00 27.81 4.61
N GLU A 141 69.74 27.84 5.06
CA GLU A 141 68.59 27.84 4.15
C GLU A 141 68.17 29.27 3.80
N VAL A 142 67.78 29.46 2.54
CA VAL A 142 67.39 30.76 2.00
C VAL A 142 65.90 31.00 2.24
N LEU A 143 65.55 32.23 2.61
CA LEU A 143 64.17 32.65 2.78
C LEU A 143 63.67 33.29 1.47
N ASP A 144 62.72 32.65 0.81
CA ASP A 144 62.07 33.21 -0.37
C ASP A 144 60.95 34.18 0.04
N VAL A 145 61.18 35.47 -0.24
CA VAL A 145 60.25 36.56 0.05
C VAL A 145 59.38 36.80 -1.17
N TYR A 146 58.09 36.49 -1.06
CA TYR A 146 57.10 36.75 -2.10
C TYR A 146 56.33 38.03 -1.78
N ILE A 147 56.49 39.05 -2.60
CA ILE A 147 55.83 40.34 -2.45
C ILE A 147 54.63 40.39 -3.40
N LEU A 148 53.43 40.50 -2.84
CA LEU A 148 52.21 40.71 -3.61
C LEU A 148 52.05 42.22 -3.89
N CYS A 149 52.20 42.61 -5.14
CA CYS A 149 52.18 44.02 -5.54
C CYS A 149 51.54 44.25 -6.91
N HIS A 150 51.16 45.50 -7.17
CA HIS A 150 50.74 45.97 -8.48
C HIS A 150 51.97 46.17 -9.39
N PRO A 151 51.85 45.99 -10.72
CA PRO A 151 52.98 46.14 -11.65
C PRO A 151 53.73 47.47 -11.56
N VAL A 152 53.02 48.57 -11.25
CA VAL A 152 53.63 49.91 -11.10
C VAL A 152 54.61 49.97 -9.93
N ASP A 153 54.33 49.27 -8.84
CA ASP A 153 55.20 49.25 -7.65
C ASP A 153 56.35 48.24 -7.80
N ARG A 154 56.16 47.22 -8.65
CA ARG A 154 57.14 46.16 -8.89
C ARG A 154 58.50 46.71 -9.32
N GLU A 155 58.53 47.66 -10.25
CA GLU A 155 59.79 48.25 -10.73
C GLU A 155 60.55 48.96 -9.61
N GLN A 156 59.83 49.68 -8.74
CA GLN A 156 60.43 50.39 -7.62
C GLN A 156 60.98 49.42 -6.57
N PHE A 157 60.28 48.30 -6.30
CA PHE A 157 60.81 47.26 -5.45
C PHE A 157 62.05 46.60 -6.04
N GLN A 158 62.03 46.24 -7.33
CA GLN A 158 63.18 45.64 -8.01
C GLN A 158 64.42 46.55 -8.01
N ALA A 159 64.23 47.87 -8.07
CA ALA A 159 65.32 48.82 -8.00
C ALA A 159 65.97 48.94 -6.61
N ARG A 160 65.21 48.70 -5.53
CA ARG A 160 65.69 48.86 -4.14
C ARG A 160 66.01 47.56 -3.42
N LEU A 161 65.39 46.45 -3.81
CA LEU A 161 65.57 45.14 -3.19
C LEU A 161 66.42 44.26 -4.11
N GLY A 162 67.69 44.13 -3.76
CA GLY A 162 68.58 43.13 -4.36
C GLY A 162 68.48 41.80 -3.62
N ASN A 163 68.68 40.69 -4.33
CA ASN A 163 68.82 39.39 -3.66
C ASN A 163 70.10 39.40 -2.82
N GLU A 164 69.94 39.17 -1.52
CA GLU A 164 71.05 39.00 -0.58
C GLU A 164 71.35 37.51 -0.41
N ARG A 165 72.42 37.15 0.31
CA ARG A 165 72.84 35.74 0.45
C ARG A 165 71.75 34.83 1.02
N ASP A 166 70.90 35.37 1.89
CA ASP A 166 69.90 34.61 2.65
C ASP A 166 68.45 35.02 2.31
N LEU A 167 68.26 36.02 1.43
CA LEU A 167 66.96 36.58 1.05
C LEU A 167 66.82 36.62 -0.48
N ASN A 168 65.84 35.88 -0.99
CA ASN A 168 65.47 35.90 -2.41
C ASN A 168 64.12 36.59 -2.59
N TYR A 169 64.08 37.68 -3.34
CA TYR A 169 62.85 38.43 -3.58
C TYR A 169 62.16 37.97 -4.87
N HIS A 170 60.88 37.63 -4.74
CA HIS A 170 59.98 37.25 -5.82
C HIS A 170 58.77 38.17 -5.82
N TYR A 171 58.25 38.48 -7.00
CA TYR A 171 57.15 39.44 -7.16
C TYR A 171 55.92 38.72 -7.72
N LEU A 172 54.80 38.82 -6.99
CA LEU A 172 53.51 38.27 -7.37
C LEU A 172 52.62 39.41 -7.85
N ASP A 173 52.21 39.35 -9.11
CA ASP A 173 51.37 40.39 -9.73
C ASP A 173 49.88 40.20 -9.38
N LEU A 174 49.31 41.18 -8.68
CA LEU A 174 47.88 41.21 -8.34
C LEU A 174 46.96 41.03 -9.56
N ASN A 175 47.31 41.58 -10.72
CA ASN A 175 46.51 41.48 -11.93
C ASN A 175 46.52 40.07 -12.52
N GLU A 176 47.65 39.35 -12.43
CA GLU A 176 47.71 37.94 -12.81
C GLU A 176 46.78 37.08 -11.95
N PHE A 177 46.72 37.35 -10.64
CA PHE A 177 45.77 36.70 -9.74
C PHE A 177 44.33 37.05 -10.15
N ALA A 178 44.05 38.32 -10.44
CA ALA A 178 42.72 38.75 -10.89
C ALA A 178 42.26 37.97 -12.13
N HIS A 179 43.12 37.89 -13.15
CA HIS A 179 42.84 37.15 -14.38
C HIS A 179 42.68 35.65 -14.14
N ARG A 180 43.60 35.03 -13.39
CA ARG A 180 43.59 33.59 -13.10
C ARG A 180 42.31 33.15 -12.38
N TYR A 181 41.82 33.98 -11.47
CA TYR A 181 40.62 33.68 -10.67
C TYR A 181 39.33 34.27 -11.26
N LYS A 182 39.39 34.92 -12.44
CA LYS A 182 38.26 35.62 -13.08
C LYS A 182 37.62 36.63 -12.12
N PHE A 183 38.45 37.35 -11.37
CA PHE A 183 38.04 38.41 -10.47
C PHE A 183 37.79 39.68 -11.28
N LYS A 184 36.61 40.29 -11.14
CA LYS A 184 36.16 41.44 -11.96
C LYS A 184 36.70 42.80 -11.46
N HIS A 185 37.65 42.78 -10.53
CA HIS A 185 38.22 43.99 -9.96
C HIS A 185 39.54 44.32 -10.65
N GLU A 186 39.72 45.59 -10.97
CA GLU A 186 40.97 46.14 -11.48
C GLU A 186 41.72 46.77 -10.32
N PHE A 187 42.94 46.29 -10.05
CA PHE A 187 43.78 46.84 -8.99
C PHE A 187 44.43 48.12 -9.49
N VAL A 188 44.30 49.20 -8.72
CA VAL A 188 44.92 50.51 -9.02
C VAL A 188 46.24 50.68 -8.27
N ASP A 189 46.37 50.01 -7.13
CA ASP A 189 47.53 50.02 -6.25
C ASP A 189 47.80 48.61 -5.72
N SER A 190 48.84 48.45 -4.90
CA SER A 190 49.20 47.16 -4.29
C SER A 190 48.23 46.67 -3.19
N ASP A 191 47.05 47.28 -2.99
CA ASP A 191 46.12 46.89 -1.92
C ASP A 191 45.58 45.48 -2.17
N SER A 192 46.02 44.53 -1.35
CA SER A 192 45.65 43.13 -1.45
C SER A 192 44.30 42.81 -0.81
N THR A 193 43.68 43.77 -0.11
CA THR A 193 42.41 43.57 0.62
C THR A 193 41.30 42.97 -0.26
N PRO A 194 41.03 43.47 -1.48
CA PRO A 194 40.01 42.90 -2.36
C PRO A 194 40.30 41.45 -2.76
N LEU A 195 41.58 41.12 -3.04
CA LEU A 195 41.98 39.76 -3.41
C LEU A 195 41.77 38.80 -2.24
N LEU A 196 42.18 39.19 -1.03
CA LEU A 196 42.04 38.37 0.17
C LEU A 196 40.57 38.09 0.50
N LEU A 197 39.68 39.06 0.32
CA LEU A 197 38.24 38.89 0.51
C LEU A 197 37.62 37.95 -0.54
N ASP A 198 38.01 38.06 -1.81
CA ASP A 198 37.57 37.12 -2.86
C ASP A 198 38.06 35.69 -2.58
N GLN A 199 39.31 35.53 -2.13
CA GLN A 199 39.84 34.22 -1.73
C GLN A 199 39.07 33.63 -0.55
N LEU A 200 38.71 34.45 0.45
CA LEU A 200 37.89 34.00 1.57
C LEU A 200 36.52 33.50 1.11
N ALA A 201 35.89 34.18 0.15
CA ALA A 201 34.58 33.80 -0.38
C ALA A 201 34.63 32.51 -1.22
N ARG A 202 35.72 32.28 -1.97
CA ARG A 202 35.86 31.11 -2.85
C ARG A 202 36.40 29.87 -2.14
N LYS A 203 37.35 30.07 -1.24
CA LYS A 203 38.07 29.01 -0.51
C LYS A 203 38.13 29.36 0.96
N THR A 204 36.95 29.36 1.57
CA THR A 204 36.82 29.61 3.00
C THR A 204 37.62 28.56 3.77
N PRO A 205 38.62 28.96 4.58
CA PRO A 205 39.34 28.03 5.43
C PRO A 205 38.38 27.31 6.38
N GLY A 206 38.58 26.02 6.63
CA GLY A 206 37.73 25.29 7.58
C GLY A 206 37.89 25.77 9.02
N ALA A 207 39.03 26.37 9.33
CA ALA A 207 39.37 26.80 10.68
C ALA A 207 39.20 28.32 10.83
N HIS A 208 38.42 28.71 11.85
CA HIS A 208 38.06 30.10 12.16
C HIS A 208 37.99 30.31 13.68
N TYR A 209 38.00 31.57 14.11
CA TYR A 209 37.97 31.94 15.53
C TYR A 209 36.57 32.03 16.14
N GLY A 210 35.50 32.05 15.33
CA GLY A 210 34.13 32.10 15.83
C GLY A 210 33.78 30.86 16.65
N ASN A 211 33.19 31.04 17.84
CA ASN A 211 32.67 29.93 18.65
C ASN A 211 31.23 29.56 18.21
N SER A 212 30.66 28.53 18.83
CA SER A 212 29.29 28.06 18.54
C SER A 212 28.19 29.08 18.84
N GLU A 213 28.39 29.98 19.79
CA GLU A 213 27.42 31.04 20.13
C GLU A 213 27.35 32.08 19.02
N HIS A 214 28.49 32.45 18.45
CA HIS A 214 28.58 33.44 17.39
C HIS A 214 28.08 32.89 16.04
N THR A 215 28.31 31.61 15.74
CA THR A 215 27.90 30.99 14.46
C THR A 215 26.52 30.33 14.49
N HIS A 216 25.81 30.41 15.62
CA HIS A 216 24.51 29.76 15.83
C HIS A 216 23.47 30.13 14.75
N TYR A 217 23.31 31.42 14.46
CA TYR A 217 22.34 31.88 13.45
C TYR A 217 22.72 31.46 12.02
N TYR A 218 24.02 31.30 11.74
CA TYR A 218 24.46 30.76 10.46
C TYR A 218 24.09 29.28 10.32
N LEU A 219 24.25 28.48 11.38
CA LEU A 219 23.81 27.09 11.41
C LEU A 219 22.30 26.98 11.19
N LEU A 220 21.50 27.80 11.90
CA LEU A 220 20.04 27.85 11.71
C LEU A 220 19.65 28.21 10.28
N TRP A 221 20.31 29.20 9.69
CA TRP A 221 20.09 29.60 8.30
C TRP A 221 20.41 28.45 7.33
N GLN A 222 21.52 27.73 7.55
CA GLN A 222 21.90 26.58 6.73
C GLN A 222 20.89 25.44 6.85
N LEU A 223 20.47 25.10 8.09
CA LEU A 223 19.44 24.08 8.34
C LEU A 223 18.12 24.45 7.66
N ARG A 224 17.70 25.71 7.77
CA ARG A 224 16.48 26.20 7.10
C ARG A 224 16.55 26.03 5.59
N ARG A 225 17.68 26.34 4.96
CA ARG A 225 17.88 26.11 3.51
C ARG A 225 17.81 24.64 3.14
N ILE A 226 18.47 23.77 3.91
CA ILE A 226 18.43 22.32 3.69
C ILE A 226 16.99 21.81 3.80
N LEU A 227 16.25 22.23 4.83
CA LEU A 227 14.84 21.87 5.02
C LEU A 227 13.97 22.32 3.84
N TYR A 228 14.17 23.54 3.33
CA TYR A 228 13.44 24.00 2.15
C TYR A 228 13.77 23.18 0.90
N ILE A 229 15.04 22.80 0.69
CA ILE A 229 15.44 21.93 -0.43
C ILE A 229 14.77 20.55 -0.31
N ILE A 230 14.77 19.96 0.89
CA ILE A 230 14.10 18.68 1.14
C ILE A 230 12.60 18.79 0.92
N ALA A 231 11.96 19.84 1.44
CA ALA A 231 10.53 20.07 1.23
C ALA A 231 10.19 20.24 -0.26
N ALA A 232 10.99 21.00 -1.00
CA ALA A 232 10.83 21.15 -2.44
C ALA A 232 11.00 19.82 -3.18
N ALA A 233 11.98 19.00 -2.79
CA ALA A 233 12.18 17.67 -3.36
C ALA A 233 10.98 16.75 -3.09
N ILE A 234 10.46 16.71 -1.85
CA ILE A 234 9.28 15.92 -1.47
C ILE A 234 8.03 16.39 -2.22
N ALA A 235 7.83 17.71 -2.33
CA ALA A 235 6.71 18.27 -3.08
C ALA A 235 6.81 17.88 -4.57
N LEU A 236 8.00 17.95 -5.17
CA LEU A 236 8.22 17.61 -6.57
C LEU A 236 8.03 16.11 -6.83
N THR A 237 8.49 15.24 -5.93
CA THR A 237 8.23 13.80 -6.03
C THR A 237 6.76 13.46 -5.84
N GLY A 238 6.07 14.11 -4.88
CA GLY A 238 4.64 13.96 -4.69
C GLY A 238 3.82 14.40 -5.91
N LEU A 239 4.19 15.54 -6.52
CA LEU A 239 3.57 16.03 -7.75
C LEU A 239 3.79 15.06 -8.92
N LEU A 240 5.01 14.57 -9.11
CA LEU A 240 5.32 13.57 -10.14
C LEU A 240 4.53 12.27 -9.92
N TRP A 241 4.46 11.79 -8.67
CA TRP A 241 3.70 10.59 -8.33
C TRP A 241 2.20 10.77 -8.58
N SER A 242 1.65 11.91 -8.18
CA SER A 242 0.24 12.24 -8.42
C SER A 242 -0.08 12.34 -9.90
N ALA A 243 0.80 12.95 -10.71
CA ALA A 243 0.62 13.03 -12.16
C ALA A 243 0.63 11.64 -12.81
N LEU A 244 1.55 10.76 -12.41
CA LEU A 244 1.60 9.38 -12.88
C LEU A 244 0.38 8.57 -12.44
N ALA A 245 -0.09 8.75 -11.20
CA ALA A 245 -1.28 8.09 -10.69
C ALA A 245 -2.54 8.56 -11.42
N TYR A 246 -2.67 9.84 -11.71
CA TYR A 246 -3.78 10.39 -12.49
C TYR A 246 -3.81 9.81 -13.90
N TRP A 247 -2.66 9.80 -14.59
CA TRP A 247 -2.55 9.22 -15.93
C TRP A 247 -2.85 7.72 -15.98
N LYS A 248 -2.42 6.97 -14.95
CA LYS A 248 -2.79 5.55 -14.80
C LYS A 248 -4.28 5.37 -14.49
N GLY A 249 -4.85 6.25 -13.66
CA GLY A 249 -6.26 6.23 -13.30
C GLY A 249 -7.19 6.41 -14.49
N GLU A 250 -6.85 7.31 -15.40
CA GLU A 250 -7.61 7.51 -16.65
C GLU A 250 -7.60 6.26 -17.53
N ARG A 251 -6.44 5.58 -17.63
CA ARG A 251 -6.33 4.29 -18.33
C ARG A 251 -7.16 3.20 -17.65
N TYR A 252 -7.12 3.11 -16.32
CA TYR A 252 -7.94 2.14 -15.58
C TYR A 252 -9.44 2.43 -15.71
N ALA A 253 -9.85 3.69 -15.82
CA ALA A 253 -11.25 4.05 -16.05
C ALA A 253 -11.72 3.58 -17.45
N LEU A 254 -10.90 3.78 -18.47
CA LEU A 254 -11.14 3.28 -19.83
C LEU A 254 -11.18 1.75 -19.89
N GLU A 255 -10.32 1.05 -19.14
CA GLU A 255 -10.31 -0.41 -19.05
C GLU A 255 -11.49 -0.96 -18.21
N ALA A 256 -12.02 -0.18 -17.26
CA ALA A 256 -13.13 -0.59 -16.41
C ALA A 256 -14.50 -0.51 -17.12
N GLU A 257 -14.68 0.36 -18.11
CA GLU A 257 -15.91 0.46 -18.90
C GLU A 257 -16.33 -0.87 -19.57
N PRO A 258 -15.47 -1.55 -20.36
CA PRO A 258 -15.84 -2.82 -20.99
C PRO A 258 -16.08 -3.93 -19.96
N ILE A 259 -15.33 -3.94 -18.84
CA ILE A 259 -15.52 -4.91 -17.76
C ILE A 259 -16.89 -4.69 -17.08
N LYS A 260 -17.31 -3.43 -16.86
CA LYS A 260 -18.64 -3.12 -16.34
C LYS A 260 -19.74 -3.55 -17.30
N GLN A 261 -19.62 -3.26 -18.59
CA GLN A 261 -20.59 -3.69 -19.62
C GLN A 261 -20.68 -5.23 -19.70
N GLN A 262 -19.55 -5.94 -19.61
CA GLN A 262 -19.53 -7.39 -19.59
C GLN A 262 -20.16 -7.94 -18.31
N THR A 263 -19.96 -7.29 -17.17
CA THR A 263 -20.58 -7.67 -15.89
C THR A 263 -22.09 -7.46 -15.93
N GLU A 264 -22.56 -6.35 -16.48
CA GLU A 264 -23.99 -6.05 -16.63
C GLU A 264 -24.68 -7.03 -17.57
N SER A 265 -24.08 -7.30 -18.74
CA SER A 265 -24.63 -8.27 -19.69
C SER A 265 -24.66 -9.69 -19.13
N THR A 266 -23.58 -10.13 -18.47
CA THR A 266 -23.54 -11.43 -17.78
C THR A 266 -24.57 -11.49 -16.65
N ARG A 267 -24.74 -10.41 -15.88
CA ARG A 267 -25.75 -10.34 -14.81
C ARG A 267 -27.17 -10.40 -15.38
N ALA A 268 -27.44 -9.74 -16.50
CA ALA A 268 -28.71 -9.80 -17.18
C ALA A 268 -29.01 -11.21 -17.73
N GLN A 269 -28.00 -11.90 -18.27
CA GLN A 269 -28.13 -13.30 -18.70
C GLN A 269 -28.41 -14.24 -17.51
N VAL A 270 -27.66 -14.10 -16.42
CA VAL A 270 -27.89 -14.89 -15.20
C VAL A 270 -29.29 -14.65 -14.63
N GLN A 271 -29.76 -13.40 -14.61
CA GLN A 271 -31.12 -13.07 -14.19
C GLN A 271 -32.19 -13.63 -15.15
N GLY A 272 -31.93 -13.63 -16.46
CA GLY A 272 -32.79 -14.26 -17.47
C GLY A 272 -32.92 -15.77 -17.26
N ILE A 273 -31.80 -16.46 -17.07
CA ILE A 273 -31.76 -17.90 -16.74
C ILE A 273 -32.47 -18.15 -15.41
N GLN A 274 -32.25 -17.30 -14.40
CA GLN A 274 -32.93 -17.41 -13.11
C GLN A 274 -34.47 -17.27 -13.20
N ARG A 275 -34.96 -16.38 -14.08
CA ARG A 275 -36.40 -16.19 -14.32
C ARG A 275 -37.02 -17.32 -15.14
N GLN A 276 -36.22 -18.01 -15.96
CA GLN A 276 -36.66 -19.16 -16.75
C GLN A 276 -36.69 -20.46 -15.95
N PHE A 277 -36.07 -20.51 -14.77
CA PHE A 277 -36.38 -21.57 -13.82
C PHE A 277 -37.85 -21.44 -13.43
N ALA A 278 -38.68 -22.38 -13.88
CA ALA A 278 -40.03 -22.53 -13.36
C ALA A 278 -39.94 -22.59 -11.82
N ASN A 279 -40.88 -21.92 -11.14
CA ASN A 279 -41.04 -22.03 -9.69
C ASN A 279 -41.44 -23.45 -9.31
N THR A 280 -40.53 -24.41 -9.38
CA THR A 280 -40.70 -25.77 -8.86
C THR A 280 -40.35 -25.79 -7.37
N ARG A 281 -40.84 -24.80 -6.62
CA ARG A 281 -41.02 -24.97 -5.17
C ARG A 281 -42.42 -25.53 -5.00
N VAL A 282 -42.56 -26.85 -5.14
CA VAL A 282 -43.72 -27.52 -4.55
C VAL A 282 -43.59 -27.33 -3.04
N PRO A 283 -44.52 -26.64 -2.36
CA PRO A 283 -44.46 -26.46 -0.92
C PRO A 283 -44.38 -27.82 -0.23
N ALA A 284 -43.51 -27.96 0.77
CA ALA A 284 -43.34 -29.24 1.49
C ALA A 284 -44.65 -29.79 2.08
N GLY A 285 -45.63 -28.91 2.36
CA GLY A 285 -46.98 -29.28 2.76
C GLY A 285 -47.76 -30.06 1.69
N ASP A 286 -47.63 -29.68 0.43
CA ASP A 286 -48.37 -30.29 -0.68
C ASP A 286 -47.79 -31.66 -1.05
N MET A 287 -46.46 -31.83 -0.96
CA MET A 287 -45.84 -33.15 -1.10
C MET A 287 -46.25 -34.09 0.03
N LYS A 288 -46.35 -33.60 1.27
CA LYS A 288 -46.82 -34.39 2.41
C LYS A 288 -48.29 -34.79 2.25
N ALA A 289 -49.13 -33.87 1.77
CA ALA A 289 -50.55 -34.15 1.54
C ALA A 289 -50.75 -35.20 0.43
N ALA A 290 -50.03 -35.10 -0.69
CA ALA A 290 -50.11 -36.08 -1.77
C ALA A 290 -49.66 -37.48 -1.33
N VAL A 291 -48.58 -37.58 -0.55
CA VAL A 291 -48.08 -38.88 -0.03
C VAL A 291 -49.01 -39.49 1.01
N LEU A 292 -49.61 -38.66 1.89
CA LEU A 292 -50.55 -39.14 2.90
C LEU A 292 -51.89 -39.58 2.31
N LEU A 293 -52.31 -39.01 1.17
CA LEU A 293 -53.52 -39.44 0.46
C LEU A 293 -53.31 -40.68 -0.41
N ALA A 294 -52.14 -40.84 -1.03
CA ALA A 294 -51.85 -41.99 -1.89
C ALA A 294 -51.68 -43.31 -1.12
N ARG A 295 -51.20 -43.25 0.12
CA ARG A 295 -50.90 -44.43 0.96
C ARG A 295 -52.12 -45.27 1.38
N PRO A 296 -53.25 -44.68 1.81
CA PRO A 296 -54.46 -45.46 2.11
C PRO A 296 -55.15 -46.01 0.86
N LEU A 297 -55.03 -45.35 -0.31
CA LEU A 297 -55.67 -45.84 -1.54
C LEU A 297 -54.97 -47.07 -2.13
N SER A 298 -53.64 -47.18 -1.99
CA SER A 298 -52.89 -48.33 -2.49
C SER A 298 -52.97 -49.56 -1.59
N GLN A 299 -53.33 -49.41 -0.31
CA GLN A 299 -53.36 -50.52 0.66
C GLN A 299 -54.67 -51.30 0.71
N TYR A 300 -55.78 -50.80 0.15
CA TYR A 300 -57.12 -51.35 0.44
C TYR A 300 -58.02 -51.59 -0.77
N SER A 301 -57.45 -51.86 -1.95
CA SER A 301 -58.20 -52.38 -3.10
C SER A 301 -57.96 -53.90 -3.22
N PRO A 302 -58.83 -54.77 -2.68
CA PRO A 302 -58.66 -56.22 -2.81
C PRO A 302 -58.70 -56.66 -4.29
N MET A 303 -57.93 -57.69 -4.64
CA MET A 303 -57.90 -58.21 -6.00
C MET A 303 -59.28 -58.79 -6.37
N PRO A 304 -59.83 -58.48 -7.56
CA PRO A 304 -61.14 -58.98 -8.00
C PRO A 304 -61.26 -60.51 -7.97
N GLN A 305 -60.13 -61.21 -8.06
CA GLN A 305 -60.07 -62.66 -8.12
C GLN A 305 -60.62 -63.32 -6.84
N GLU A 306 -60.32 -62.80 -5.65
CA GLU A 306 -60.76 -63.39 -4.38
C GLU A 306 -62.28 -63.30 -4.20
N ILE A 307 -62.87 -62.19 -4.66
CA ILE A 307 -64.30 -61.92 -4.58
C ILE A 307 -65.07 -62.74 -5.62
N LEU A 308 -64.52 -62.92 -6.81
CA LEU A 308 -65.23 -63.56 -7.92
C LEU A 308 -65.06 -65.08 -7.95
N PHE A 309 -64.00 -65.62 -7.33
CA PHE A 309 -63.74 -67.07 -7.32
C PHE A 309 -64.87 -67.86 -6.65
N GLU A 310 -65.24 -67.49 -5.43
CA GLU A 310 -66.32 -68.17 -4.70
C GLU A 310 -67.69 -67.98 -5.38
N LEU A 311 -67.92 -66.83 -6.02
CA LEU A 311 -69.13 -66.60 -6.82
C LEU A 311 -69.18 -67.52 -8.05
N SER A 312 -68.03 -67.74 -8.72
CA SER A 312 -67.93 -68.65 -9.86
C SER A 312 -68.15 -70.12 -9.45
N ALA A 313 -67.63 -70.54 -8.30
CA ALA A 313 -67.85 -71.89 -7.78
C ALA A 313 -69.33 -72.19 -7.53
N VAL A 314 -70.08 -71.22 -6.98
CA VAL A 314 -71.54 -71.37 -6.80
C VAL A 314 -72.29 -71.34 -8.14
N LEU A 315 -71.81 -70.61 -9.15
CA LEU A 315 -72.42 -70.62 -10.48
C LEU A 315 -72.25 -71.97 -11.20
N ASP A 316 -71.13 -72.66 -11.00
CA ASP A 316 -70.88 -73.97 -11.62
C ASP A 316 -71.91 -75.03 -11.18
N ASP A 317 -72.41 -74.95 -9.94
CA ASP A 317 -73.46 -75.84 -9.40
C ASP A 317 -74.87 -75.51 -9.94
N PHE A 318 -75.04 -74.36 -10.59
CA PHE A 318 -76.33 -73.87 -11.11
C PHE A 318 -76.25 -73.58 -12.63
N PRO A 319 -76.06 -74.62 -13.47
CA PRO A 319 -75.78 -74.45 -14.91
C PRO A 319 -76.94 -73.83 -15.72
N ARG A 320 -78.13 -73.69 -15.11
CA ARG A 320 -79.29 -73.04 -15.73
C ARG A 320 -79.34 -71.52 -15.52
N ILE A 321 -78.38 -70.93 -14.82
CA ILE A 321 -78.28 -69.49 -14.61
C ILE A 321 -77.26 -68.91 -15.60
N THR A 322 -77.69 -68.02 -16.48
CA THR A 322 -76.78 -67.27 -17.36
C THR A 322 -76.50 -65.89 -16.77
N VAL A 323 -75.22 -65.52 -16.71
CA VAL A 323 -74.78 -64.20 -16.21
C VAL A 323 -74.86 -63.19 -17.34
N ASN A 324 -75.65 -62.13 -17.17
CA ASN A 324 -75.79 -61.07 -18.17
C ASN A 324 -74.86 -59.88 -17.87
N LYS A 325 -74.81 -59.46 -16.60
CA LYS A 325 -73.97 -58.34 -16.16
C LYS A 325 -73.53 -58.54 -14.72
N LEU A 326 -72.26 -58.24 -14.48
CA LEU A 326 -71.66 -58.23 -13.16
C LEU A 326 -70.92 -56.91 -12.97
N ALA A 327 -71.27 -56.16 -11.93
CA ALA A 327 -70.59 -54.93 -11.54
C ALA A 327 -70.26 -54.96 -10.05
N TRP A 328 -69.08 -54.49 -9.65
CA TRP A 328 -68.70 -54.42 -8.24
C TRP A 328 -68.18 -53.03 -7.87
N GLN A 329 -68.39 -52.64 -6.62
CA GLN A 329 -67.86 -51.40 -6.06
C GLN A 329 -67.63 -51.52 -4.55
N ALA A 330 -66.64 -50.80 -4.03
CA ALA A 330 -66.43 -50.66 -2.59
C ALA A 330 -67.47 -49.69 -2.01
N SER A 331 -68.23 -50.13 -1.02
CA SER A 331 -69.26 -49.34 -0.34
C SER A 331 -68.97 -49.26 1.15
N ALA A 332 -68.70 -48.06 1.64
CA ALA A 332 -68.59 -47.79 3.08
C ALA A 332 -69.95 -47.85 3.79
N ALA A 333 -71.06 -47.63 3.07
CA ALA A 333 -72.41 -47.65 3.63
C ALA A 333 -72.89 -49.09 3.96
N ASP A 334 -72.44 -50.07 3.18
CA ASP A 334 -72.79 -51.49 3.35
C ASP A 334 -71.78 -52.27 4.23
N ALA A 335 -70.82 -51.55 4.83
CA ALA A 335 -69.74 -52.08 5.67
C ALA A 335 -70.17 -52.81 6.96
N PRO A 336 -71.18 -52.37 7.75
CA PRO A 336 -71.47 -52.95 9.07
C PRO A 336 -71.76 -54.47 9.01
N PRO A 337 -71.22 -55.29 9.93
CA PRO A 337 -70.44 -54.95 11.14
C PRO A 337 -68.91 -54.84 10.94
N SER A 338 -68.41 -54.80 9.71
CA SER A 338 -66.97 -54.68 9.41
C SER A 338 -66.50 -53.22 9.42
N PRO A 339 -65.30 -52.91 9.94
CA PRO A 339 -64.69 -51.59 9.80
C PRO A 339 -64.16 -51.33 8.37
N TYR A 340 -64.19 -52.34 7.50
CA TYR A 340 -63.72 -52.27 6.12
C TYR A 340 -64.90 -52.04 5.15
N PRO A 341 -64.73 -51.24 4.07
CA PRO A 341 -65.78 -51.05 3.07
C PRO A 341 -66.15 -52.40 2.45
N ALA A 342 -67.43 -52.74 2.47
CA ALA A 342 -67.92 -53.98 1.89
C ALA A 342 -67.86 -53.91 0.36
N GLN A 343 -67.63 -55.03 -0.29
CA GLN A 343 -67.66 -55.13 -1.75
C GLN A 343 -69.07 -55.50 -2.17
N VAL A 344 -69.73 -54.58 -2.85
CA VAL A 344 -71.10 -54.75 -3.30
C VAL A 344 -71.05 -55.17 -4.76
N ILE A 345 -71.49 -56.40 -5.02
CA ILE A 345 -71.61 -56.99 -6.36
C ILE A 345 -73.09 -56.89 -6.75
N THR A 346 -73.35 -56.28 -7.90
CA THR A 346 -74.66 -56.30 -8.55
C THR A 346 -74.61 -57.37 -9.63
N PHE A 347 -75.43 -58.41 -9.45
CA PHE A 347 -75.47 -59.58 -10.31
C PHE A 347 -76.81 -59.60 -11.06
N ASP A 348 -76.76 -59.42 -12.37
CA ASP A 348 -77.90 -59.55 -13.26
C ASP A 348 -77.82 -60.90 -13.99
N GLY A 349 -78.79 -61.77 -13.75
CA GLY A 349 -78.83 -63.11 -14.33
C GLY A 349 -80.19 -63.46 -14.93
N ALA A 350 -80.22 -64.52 -15.75
CA ALA A 350 -81.45 -65.10 -16.28
C ALA A 350 -81.45 -66.61 -16.07
N VAL A 351 -82.62 -67.19 -15.83
CA VAL A 351 -82.78 -68.65 -15.70
C VAL A 351 -83.34 -69.23 -16.99
N SER A 352 -82.59 -70.16 -17.61
CA SER A 352 -82.98 -70.85 -18.84
C SER A 352 -83.71 -72.18 -18.55
N GLU A 353 -84.55 -72.62 -19.48
CA GLU A 353 -85.20 -73.95 -19.52
C GLU A 353 -86.23 -74.31 -18.44
N PHE A 354 -87.02 -73.34 -17.97
CA PHE A 354 -88.31 -73.64 -17.37
C PHE A 354 -89.36 -73.06 -18.30
N GLY A 355 -90.20 -73.92 -18.90
CA GLY A 355 -91.32 -73.50 -19.76
C GLY A 355 -92.33 -72.62 -19.00
N THR A 356 -93.62 -72.69 -19.31
CA THR A 356 -94.68 -71.83 -18.73
C THR A 356 -94.87 -71.92 -17.19
N SER A 357 -93.99 -72.59 -16.44
CA SER A 357 -93.99 -72.74 -14.98
C SER A 357 -93.04 -71.75 -14.26
N GLN A 358 -93.47 -70.50 -14.12
CA GLN A 358 -92.72 -69.40 -13.46
C GLN A 358 -92.37 -69.67 -11.98
N ARG A 359 -93.15 -70.51 -11.29
CA ARG A 359 -92.93 -70.88 -9.88
C ARG A 359 -91.67 -71.74 -9.67
N ASN A 360 -91.30 -72.55 -10.66
CA ASN A 360 -90.09 -73.39 -10.59
C ASN A 360 -88.81 -72.56 -10.78
N ALA A 361 -88.87 -71.51 -11.62
CA ALA A 361 -87.78 -70.57 -11.77
C ALA A 361 -87.52 -69.79 -10.47
N LEU A 362 -88.58 -69.37 -9.76
CA LEU A 362 -88.44 -68.74 -8.44
C LEU A 362 -87.79 -69.65 -7.40
N ASP A 363 -88.21 -70.92 -7.30
CA ASP A 363 -87.61 -71.88 -6.37
C ASP A 363 -86.13 -72.17 -6.70
N TYR A 364 -85.76 -72.14 -7.98
CA TYR A 364 -84.38 -72.30 -8.41
C TYR A 364 -83.50 -71.10 -8.03
N VAL A 365 -84.00 -69.87 -8.22
CA VAL A 365 -83.32 -68.63 -7.79
C VAL A 365 -83.21 -68.56 -6.26
N ASP A 366 -84.23 -68.99 -5.52
CA ASP A 366 -84.19 -69.02 -4.06
C ASP A 366 -83.15 -70.02 -3.52
N ARG A 367 -82.99 -71.18 -4.18
CA ARG A 367 -81.90 -72.12 -3.88
C ARG A 367 -80.52 -71.52 -4.18
N PHE A 368 -80.38 -70.79 -5.29
CA PHE A 368 -79.15 -70.09 -5.63
C PHE A 368 -78.78 -69.01 -4.59
N GLN A 369 -79.75 -68.22 -4.13
CA GLN A 369 -79.54 -67.24 -3.05
C GLN A 369 -79.08 -67.91 -1.75
N ARG A 370 -79.70 -69.03 -1.37
CA ARG A 370 -79.30 -69.79 -0.18
C ARG A 370 -77.89 -70.37 -0.31
N ALA A 371 -77.50 -70.86 -1.48
CA ALA A 371 -76.13 -71.32 -1.74
C ALA A 371 -75.10 -70.19 -1.60
N LEU A 372 -75.39 -69.00 -2.15
CA LEU A 372 -74.52 -67.82 -1.98
C LEU A 372 -74.39 -67.41 -0.51
N VAL A 373 -75.47 -67.49 0.28
CA VAL A 373 -75.43 -67.22 1.72
C VAL A 373 -74.56 -68.23 2.48
N GLN A 374 -74.57 -69.51 2.07
CA GLN A 374 -73.69 -70.54 2.65
C GLN A 374 -72.20 -70.29 2.35
N HIS A 375 -71.87 -69.71 1.20
CA HIS A 375 -70.52 -69.31 0.83
C HIS A 375 -70.10 -67.93 1.39
N GLY A 376 -70.82 -67.41 2.40
CA GLY A 376 -70.42 -66.21 3.15
C GLY A 376 -70.85 -64.87 2.56
N TYR A 377 -71.68 -64.88 1.51
CA TYR A 377 -72.24 -63.65 0.93
C TYR A 377 -73.54 -63.22 1.63
N ALA A 378 -73.72 -61.92 1.82
CA ALA A 378 -75.03 -61.37 2.17
C ALA A 378 -75.79 -61.03 0.89
N VAL A 379 -76.86 -61.77 0.58
CA VAL A 379 -77.63 -61.59 -0.66
C VAL A 379 -78.98 -60.96 -0.39
N SER A 380 -79.34 -59.95 -1.15
CA SER A 380 -80.68 -59.37 -1.20
C SER A 380 -81.16 -59.25 -2.63
N ALA A 381 -82.33 -59.82 -2.94
CA ALA A 381 -82.94 -59.70 -4.26
C ALA A 381 -83.53 -58.30 -4.45
N THR A 382 -83.10 -57.60 -5.50
CA THR A 382 -83.65 -56.29 -5.89
C THR A 382 -84.71 -56.41 -6.98
N ALA A 383 -84.65 -57.46 -7.81
CA ALA A 383 -85.69 -57.80 -8.77
C ALA A 383 -85.77 -59.33 -8.95
N LEU A 384 -86.98 -59.91 -8.87
CA LEU A 384 -87.23 -61.35 -9.02
C LEU A 384 -88.07 -61.62 -10.28
N PRO A 385 -88.01 -62.84 -10.86
CA PRO A 385 -88.77 -63.20 -12.07
C PRO A 385 -90.29 -63.18 -11.91
N LEU A 386 -90.80 -63.11 -10.67
CA LEU A 386 -92.19 -62.90 -10.32
C LEU A 386 -92.25 -62.28 -8.92
N ASP A 387 -92.82 -61.09 -8.77
CA ASP A 387 -92.93 -60.38 -7.50
C ASP A 387 -94.07 -60.98 -6.66
N VAL A 388 -93.73 -61.59 -5.53
CA VAL A 388 -94.70 -62.20 -4.59
C VAL A 388 -94.81 -61.37 -3.30
N SER A 389 -94.28 -60.14 -3.29
CA SER A 389 -94.44 -59.24 -2.16
C SER A 389 -95.86 -58.65 -2.14
N SER A 390 -96.45 -58.56 -0.93
CA SER A 390 -97.81 -58.05 -0.68
C SER A 390 -98.03 -56.54 -1.01
N LYS A 391 -97.18 -55.94 -1.86
CA LYS A 391 -97.25 -54.55 -2.33
C LYS A 391 -97.05 -54.37 -3.85
N GLY A 392 -97.06 -55.44 -4.66
CA GLY A 392 -96.90 -55.34 -6.12
C GLY A 392 -98.21 -55.08 -6.88
N SER A 393 -98.25 -54.03 -7.72
CA SER A 393 -99.34 -53.77 -8.67
C SER A 393 -99.11 -54.50 -9.99
N ILE A 394 -100.13 -55.21 -10.48
CA ILE A 394 -100.11 -55.89 -11.79
C ILE A 394 -100.23 -54.83 -12.89
N SER A 395 -99.16 -54.58 -13.64
CA SER A 395 -99.20 -53.75 -14.85
C SER A 395 -98.93 -54.62 -16.06
N GLY A 396 -99.92 -54.71 -16.95
CA GLY A 396 -99.84 -55.45 -18.21
C GLY A 396 -99.23 -54.58 -19.30
N GLN A 397 -98.11 -55.03 -19.86
CA GLN A 397 -97.68 -54.68 -21.21
C GLN A 397 -97.30 -55.96 -21.95
N ALA A 398 -98.06 -56.24 -23.00
CA ALA A 398 -97.77 -57.27 -23.97
C ALA A 398 -96.91 -56.65 -25.08
N THR A 399 -95.66 -57.08 -25.20
CA THR A 399 -94.94 -57.22 -26.47
C THR A 399 -93.67 -58.04 -26.25
N ASP A 400 -93.52 -59.03 -27.13
CA ASP A 400 -92.32 -59.74 -27.57
C ASP A 400 -91.54 -60.66 -26.61
N GLU A 401 -91.62 -61.93 -27.00
CA GLU A 401 -90.72 -63.08 -26.81
C GLU A 401 -89.66 -63.01 -25.68
N ALA A 402 -89.83 -63.93 -24.74
CA ALA A 402 -88.83 -64.39 -23.77
C ALA A 402 -88.39 -63.40 -22.67
N ALA A 403 -89.36 -62.84 -21.94
CA ALA A 403 -89.15 -62.48 -20.53
C ALA A 403 -89.05 -63.75 -19.65
N SER A 404 -88.12 -64.64 -19.98
CA SER A 404 -87.87 -65.88 -19.24
C SER A 404 -86.85 -65.63 -18.14
N GLY A 405 -87.33 -65.53 -16.89
CA GLY A 405 -86.49 -65.83 -15.73
C GLY A 405 -85.41 -64.81 -15.33
N GLN A 406 -85.50 -63.53 -15.74
CA GLN A 406 -84.51 -62.51 -15.35
C GLN A 406 -84.63 -62.12 -13.87
N PHE A 407 -83.49 -61.91 -13.20
CA PHE A 407 -83.41 -61.47 -11.81
C PHE A 407 -82.15 -60.64 -11.56
N THR A 408 -82.21 -59.76 -10.56
CA THR A 408 -81.07 -58.97 -10.09
C THR A 408 -80.87 -59.21 -8.60
N LEU A 409 -79.64 -59.57 -8.22
CA LEU A 409 -79.21 -59.72 -6.84
C LEU A 409 -78.18 -58.66 -6.48
N LYS A 410 -78.36 -58.04 -5.31
CA LYS A 410 -77.30 -57.33 -4.61
C LYS A 410 -76.61 -58.32 -3.68
N ILE A 411 -75.37 -58.66 -4.00
CA ILE A 411 -74.53 -59.61 -3.28
C ILE A 411 -73.44 -58.79 -2.57
N ILE A 412 -73.37 -58.89 -1.25
CA ILE A 412 -72.41 -58.17 -0.43
C ILE A 412 -71.36 -59.17 0.03
N TRP A 413 -70.14 -58.99 -0.46
CA TRP A 413 -68.97 -59.69 0.04
C TRP A 413 -68.27 -58.83 1.09
N ARG A 414 -67.93 -59.46 2.21
CA ARG A 414 -67.13 -58.84 3.26
C ARG A 414 -65.87 -59.66 3.40
N HIS A 415 -64.74 -58.99 3.55
CA HIS A 415 -63.50 -59.68 3.83
C HIS A 415 -63.68 -60.52 5.11
N PRO A 416 -63.44 -61.84 5.07
CA PRO A 416 -63.46 -62.65 6.28
C PRO A 416 -62.39 -62.11 7.23
N SER A 417 -62.79 -61.76 8.45
CA SER A 417 -61.88 -61.26 9.49
C SER A 417 -60.86 -62.30 9.91
#